data_AF-G9FT75-F1
#
_entry.id   AF-G9FT75-F1
#
_cell.length_a   1.000
_cell.length_b   1.000
_cell.length_c   1.000
_cell.angle_alpha   90.00
_cell.angle_beta   90.00
_cell.angle_gamma   90.00
#
_symmetry.space_group_name_H-M   'P 1'
#
loop_
_entity.id
_entity.type
_entity.pdbx_description
1 polymer ?
#
loop_
_entity_poly.entity_id
_entity_poly.type
_entity_poly.pdbx_seq_one_letter_code
_entity_poly.pdbx_strand_id
1 'polypeptide(L)' 'MKIRVERDVLAEAVAWAARSLPARPPAPVLAGLLLKAEDGALSLSS' A
#
# COMPACT_ATOMS: atom_id res chain seq x y z
N MET A 1 -2.14 12.63 -9.28
CA MET A 1 -1.13 11.61 -9.67
C MET A 1 -1.84 10.49 -10.42
N LYS A 2 -1.25 9.91 -11.47
CA LYS A 2 -1.82 8.79 -12.23
C LYS A 2 -0.77 7.70 -12.36
N ILE A 3 -1.08 6.51 -11.86
CA ILE A 3 -0.23 5.32 -11.96
C ILE A 3 -0.97 4.26 -12.76
N ARG A 4 -0.24 3.44 -13.51
CA ARG A 4 -0.75 2.25 -14.17
C ARG A 4 0.23 1.12 -13.86
N VAL A 5 -0.29 0.07 -13.24
CA VAL A 5 0.46 -1.10 -12.80
C VAL A 5 -0.36 -2.34 -13.10
N GLU A 6 0.29 -3.50 -13.16
CA GLU A 6 -0.40 -4.77 -13.29
C GLU A 6 -1.26 -5.06 -12.06
N ARG A 7 -2.50 -5.47 -12.30
CA ARG A 7 -3.50 -5.66 -11.23
C ARG A 7 -3.05 -6.70 -10.21
N ASP A 8 -2.55 -7.83 -10.69
CA ASP A 8 -2.25 -8.96 -9.81
C ASP A 8 -0.98 -8.68 -8.98
N VAL A 9 0.01 -8.01 -9.58
CA VAL A 9 1.21 -7.53 -8.87
C VAL A 9 0.83 -6.52 -7.79
N LEU A 10 -0.07 -5.58 -8.10
CA LEU A 10 -0.56 -4.63 -7.11
C LEU A 10 -1.31 -5.34 -5.97
N ALA A 11 -2.16 -6.32 -6.30
CA ALA A 11 -2.92 -7.07 -5.31
C ALA A 11 -1.99 -7.85 -4.35
N GLU A 12 -0.95 -8.48 -4.88
CA GLU A 12 0.05 -9.18 -4.09
C GLU A 12 0.82 -8.23 -3.17
N ALA A 13 1.31 -7.10 -3.70
CA ALA A 13 2.04 -6.11 -2.93
C ALA A 13 1.17 -5.51 -1.81
N VAL A 14 -0.10 -5.20 -2.09
CA VAL A 14 -1.06 -4.71 -1.08
C VAL A 14 -1.31 -5.76 -0.01
N ALA A 15 -1.55 -7.02 -0.40
CA ALA A 15 -1.79 -8.10 0.56
C ALA A 15 -0.58 -8.31 1.48
N TRP A 16 0.63 -8.23 0.92
CA TRP A 16 1.87 -8.32 1.70
C TRP A 16 2.03 -7.15 2.68
N ALA A 17 1.86 -5.90 2.22
CA ALA A 17 2.03 -4.71 3.07
C ALA A 17 0.92 -4.59 4.13
N ALA A 18 -0.32 -4.96 3.80
CA ALA A 18 -1.45 -4.86 4.73
C ALA A 18 -1.34 -5.83 5.92
N ARG A 19 -0.50 -6.88 5.84
CA ARG A 19 -0.37 -7.90 6.89
C ARG A 19 0.07 -7.34 8.24
N SER A 20 0.78 -6.21 8.25
CA SER A 20 1.29 -5.52 9.46
C SER A 20 0.30 -4.53 10.04
N LEU A 21 -0.82 -4.24 9.36
CA LEU A 21 -1.79 -3.27 9.84
C LEU A 21 -2.56 -3.81 11.05
N PRO A 22 -2.75 -3.00 12.10
CA PRO A 22 -3.51 -3.42 13.27
C PRO A 22 -5.00 -3.55 12.93
N ALA A 23 -5.64 -4.63 13.38
CA ALA A 23 -7.08 -4.83 13.20
C ALA A 23 -7.95 -3.77 13.91
N ARG A 24 -7.40 -3.08 14.91
CA ARG A 24 -8.04 -1.97 15.63
C ARG A 24 -7.05 -0.83 15.84
N PRO A 25 -6.87 0.05 14.85
CA PRO A 25 -5.97 1.19 14.95
C PRO A 25 -6.56 2.24 15.92
N PRO A 26 -5.72 2.95 16.69
CA PRO A 26 -6.18 3.98 17.62
C PRO A 26 -6.63 5.27 16.91
N ALA A 27 -6.27 5.44 15.63
CA ALA A 27 -6.74 6.53 14.77
C ALA A 27 -6.88 6.03 13.31
N PRO A 28 -7.86 6.53 12.53
CA PRO A 28 -8.10 6.08 11.15
C PRO A 28 -6.89 6.21 10.22
N VAL A 29 -6.01 7.20 10.45
CA VAL A 29 -4.81 7.42 9.63
C VAL A 29 -3.81 6.26 9.73
N LEU A 30 -3.80 5.52 10.85
CA LEU A 30 -2.92 4.37 11.08
C LEU A 30 -3.48 3.07 10.48
N ALA A 31 -4.65 3.13 9.84
CA ALA A 31 -5.24 2.01 9.10
C ALA A 31 -4.83 1.98 7.61
N GLY A 32 -4.08 2.99 7.16
CA GLY A 32 -3.77 3.19 5.74
C GLY A 32 -2.42 2.63 5.31
N LEU A 33 -2.24 2.49 4.00
CA LEU A 33 -0.94 2.25 3.38
C LEU A 33 -0.43 3.54 2.74
N LEU A 34 0.87 3.80 2.89
CA LEU A 34 1.57 4.84 2.15
C LEU A 34 1.94 4.30 0.77
N LEU A 35 1.49 4.99 -0.28
CA LEU A 35 1.88 4.72 -1.66
C LEU A 35 2.81 5.83 -2.14
N LYS A 36 4.03 5.46 -2.54
CA LYS A 36 5.00 6.40 -3.13
C LYS A 36 5.40 5.92 -4.51
N ALA A 37 5.14 6.75 -5.51
CA ALA A 37 5.53 6.52 -6.90
C ALA A 37 6.72 7.41 -7.26
N GLU A 38 7.83 6.81 -7.66
CA GLU A 38 9.09 7.48 -8.00
C GLU A 38 9.85 6.58 -8.99
N ASP A 39 10.58 7.17 -9.95
CA ASP A 39 11.46 6.46 -10.89
C ASP A 39 10.83 5.25 -11.61
N GLY A 40 9.53 5.33 -11.93
CA GLY A 40 8.81 4.24 -12.59
C GLY A 40 8.44 3.06 -11.69
N ALA A 41 8.72 3.15 -10.39
CA ALA A 41 8.35 2.16 -9.38
C ALA A 41 7.24 2.66 -8.45
N LEU A 42 6.47 1.73 -7.89
CA LEU A 42 5.48 2.00 -6.85
C LEU A 42 5.91 1.25 -5.58
N SER A 43 6.12 1.99 -4.51
CA SER A 43 6.44 1.46 -3.17
C SER A 43 5.23 1.56 -2.25
N LEU A 44 5.01 0.51 -1.45
CA LEU A 44 3.93 0.40 -0.47
C LEU A 44 4.54 0.18 0.91
N SER A 45 4.10 0.96 1.89
CA SER A 45 4.51 0.84 3.29
C SER A 45 3.29 0.92 4.21
N SER A 46 3.31 0.14 5.30
CA SER A 46 2.31 0.16 6.39
C SER A 46 2.88 0.78 7.65
#